data_AF-W7L135-F1
#
_entry.id   AF-W7L135-F1
#
_cell.length_a   1.000
_cell.length_b   1.000
_cell.length_c   1.000
_cell.angle_alpha   90.00
_cell.angle_beta   90.00
_cell.angle_gamma   90.00
#
_symmetry.space_group_name_H-M   'P 1'
#
loop_
_entity.id
_entity.type
_entity.pdbx_description
1 polymer ?
#
loop_
_entity_poly.entity_id
_entity_poly.type
_entity_poly.pdbx_seq_one_letter_code
_entity_poly.pdbx_strand_id
1 'polypeptide(L)'
;AKIKAYTEPRNKLYLDIGELVKGLNKKLQGFKNYYQISPLGKKWLNRIDWYVLERLALFYNKKRNNRKKHGNLKDVSKEVEHILVKLAR
;
A
#
# COMPACT_ATOMS: atom_id res chain seq x y z
N ALA A 1 4.89 6.69 9.37
CA ALA A 1 4.25 6.29 10.64
C ALA A 1 3.00 5.42 10.44
N LYS A 2 1.87 5.93 9.91
CA LYS A 2 0.57 5.20 9.90
C LYS A 2 0.45 4.01 8.92
N ILE A 3 0.95 4.13 7.69
CA ILE A 3 0.89 3.04 6.66
C ILE A 3 1.77 1.86 7.07
N LYS A 4 2.99 2.15 7.55
CA LYS A 4 3.92 1.14 8.08
C LYS A 4 3.30 0.39 9.25
N ALA A 5 2.83 1.12 10.26
CA ALA A 5 2.22 0.55 11.46
C ALA A 5 1.00 -0.34 11.15
N TYR A 6 0.27 -0.07 10.07
CA TYR A 6 -0.85 -0.91 9.65
C TYR A 6 -0.40 -2.21 8.97
N THR A 7 0.68 -2.17 8.18
CA THR A 7 1.15 -3.29 7.33
C THR A 7 2.20 -4.19 7.99
N GLU A 8 2.88 -3.69 9.03
CA GLU A 8 4.01 -4.33 9.70
C GLU A 8 3.67 -5.46 10.70
N PRO A 9 2.59 -5.38 11.49
CA PRO A 9 2.30 -6.36 12.54
C PRO A 9 2.19 -7.80 12.02
N ARG A 10 2.74 -8.77 12.76
CA ARG A 10 2.80 -10.18 12.34
C ARG A 10 1.41 -10.82 12.22
N ASN A 11 0.46 -10.40 13.05
CA ASN A 11 -0.93 -10.85 12.97
C ASN A 11 -1.62 -10.47 11.65
N LYS A 12 -1.08 -9.51 10.88
CA LYS A 12 -1.61 -9.21 9.54
C LYS A 12 -1.29 -10.30 8.52
N LEU A 13 -0.30 -11.14 8.75
CA LEU A 13 0.08 -12.22 7.81
C LEU A 13 -1.02 -13.28 7.62
N TYR A 14 -1.95 -13.39 8.57
CA TYR A 14 -3.13 -14.25 8.44
C TYR A 14 -4.14 -13.72 7.42
N LEU A 15 -4.12 -12.41 7.13
CA LEU A 15 -5.03 -11.80 6.17
C LEU A 15 -4.59 -12.10 4.74
N ASP A 16 -5.56 -12.15 3.84
CA ASP A 16 -5.25 -12.05 2.42
C ASP A 16 -4.83 -10.61 2.03
N ILE A 17 -4.08 -10.47 0.94
CA ILE A 17 -3.64 -9.15 0.47
C ILE A 17 -4.83 -8.26 0.12
N GLY A 18 -5.92 -8.82 -0.42
CA GLY A 18 -7.13 -8.07 -0.72
C GLY A 18 -7.78 -7.48 0.55
N GLU A 19 -7.84 -8.25 1.63
CA GLU A 19 -8.36 -7.78 2.93
C GLU A 19 -7.46 -6.72 3.55
N LEU A 20 -6.14 -6.91 3.46
CA LEU A 20 -5.17 -5.92 3.91
C LEU A 20 -5.37 -4.59 3.18
N VAL A 21 -5.51 -4.64 1.85
CA VAL A 21 -5.74 -3.46 1.00
C VAL A 21 -7.07 -2.78 1.33
N LYS A 22 -8.16 -3.52 1.55
CA LYS A 22 -9.45 -2.94 1.96
C LYS A 22 -9.33 -2.07 3.22
N GLY A 23 -8.64 -2.55 4.25
CA GLY A 23 -8.42 -1.76 5.46
C GLY A 23 -7.42 -0.62 5.28
N LEU A 24 -6.44 -0.77 4.39
CA LEU A 24 -5.49 0.28 4.05
C LEU A 24 -6.16 1.42 3.28
N ASN A 25 -7.06 1.10 2.33
CA ASN A 25 -7.78 2.05 1.50
C ASN A 25 -8.53 3.10 2.31
N LYS A 26 -9.16 2.72 3.44
CA LYS A 26 -9.83 3.68 4.33
C LYS A 26 -8.90 4.78 4.82
N LYS A 27 -7.63 4.44 5.10
CA LYS A 27 -6.61 5.41 5.53
C LYS A 27 -6.15 6.26 4.34
N LEU A 28 -5.90 5.62 3.19
CA LEU A 28 -5.47 6.29 1.95
C LEU A 28 -6.51 7.29 1.45
N GLN A 29 -7.80 6.96 1.54
CA GLN A 29 -8.89 7.88 1.18
C GLN A 29 -8.84 9.17 2.02
N GLY A 30 -8.57 9.06 3.32
CA GLY A 30 -8.39 10.22 4.19
C GLY A 30 -7.20 11.10 3.76
N PHE A 31 -6.07 10.48 3.41
CA PHE A 31 -4.91 11.21 2.86
C PHE A 31 -5.26 11.90 1.54
N LYS A 32 -5.94 11.18 0.63
CA LYS A 32 -6.37 11.73 -0.66
C LYS A 32 -7.24 12.96 -0.46
N ASN A 33 -8.32 12.83 0.32
CA ASN A 33 -9.27 13.91 0.56
C ASN A 33 -8.59 15.16 1.14
N TYR A 34 -7.64 14.99 2.06
CA TYR A 34 -6.96 16.11 2.70
C TYR A 34 -5.94 16.80 1.79
N TYR A 35 -5.11 16.02 1.08
CA TYR A 35 -3.97 16.56 0.33
C TYR A 35 -4.24 16.84 -1.15
N GLN A 36 -5.33 16.33 -1.72
CA GLN A 36 -5.66 16.51 -3.15
C GLN A 36 -6.00 17.97 -3.52
N ILE A 37 -6.38 18.80 -2.54
CA ILE A 37 -6.78 20.20 -2.76
C ILE A 37 -5.57 21.07 -3.17
N SER A 38 -4.35 20.66 -2.85
CA SER A 38 -3.13 21.42 -3.17
C SER A 38 -2.40 20.88 -4.41
N PRO A 39 -1.99 21.73 -5.37
CA PRO A 39 -1.16 21.32 -6.51
C PRO A 39 0.18 20.68 -6.09
N LEU A 40 0.76 21.15 -4.98
CA LEU A 40 1.97 20.56 -4.40
C LEU A 40 1.69 19.17 -3.82
N GLY A 41 0.47 18.92 -3.35
CA GLY A 41 0.02 17.66 -2.79
C GLY A 41 0.14 16.48 -3.77
N LYS A 42 -0.06 16.71 -5.07
CA LYS A 42 0.05 15.65 -6.09
C LYS A 42 1.43 14.97 -6.13
N LYS A 43 2.52 15.74 -6.00
CA LYS A 43 3.88 15.18 -5.93
C LYS A 43 4.09 14.31 -4.70
N TRP A 44 3.55 14.72 -3.55
CA TRP A 44 3.62 13.95 -2.31
C TRP A 44 2.77 12.69 -2.37
N LEU A 45 1.57 12.77 -2.95
CA LEU A 45 0.66 11.64 -3.12
C LEU A 45 1.28 10.55 -4.00
N ASN A 46 2.00 10.91 -5.07
CA ASN A 46 2.74 9.95 -5.90
C ASN A 46 3.80 9.18 -5.11
N ARG A 47 4.55 9.88 -4.24
CA ARG A 47 5.55 9.24 -3.37
C ARG A 47 4.90 8.29 -2.36
N ILE A 48 3.71 8.66 -1.85
CA ILE A 48 2.95 7.80 -0.96
C ILE A 48 2.43 6.57 -1.70
N ASP A 49 1.92 6.71 -2.93
CA ASP A 49 1.47 5.58 -3.77
C ASP A 49 2.61 4.56 -3.97
N TRP A 50 3.82 5.03 -4.31
CA TRP A 50 5.00 4.15 -4.43
C TRP A 50 5.35 3.46 -3.11
N TYR A 51 5.36 4.21 -2.00
CA TYR A 51 5.64 3.66 -0.68
C TYR A 51 4.60 2.61 -0.25
N VAL A 52 3.31 2.83 -0.55
CA VAL A 52 2.25 1.86 -0.29
C VAL A 52 2.50 0.56 -1.05
N LEU A 53 2.83 0.65 -2.34
CA LEU A 53 3.12 -0.52 -3.17
C LEU A 53 4.33 -1.29 -2.62
N GLU A 54 5.38 -0.60 -2.21
CA GLU A 54 6.54 -1.22 -1.56
C GLU A 54 6.14 -1.97 -0.27
N ARG A 55 5.29 -1.37 0.57
CA ARG A 55 4.81 -2.01 1.80
C ARG A 55 3.98 -3.27 1.54
N LEU A 56 3.14 -3.24 0.50
CA LEU A 56 2.36 -4.40 0.08
C LEU A 56 3.27 -5.52 -0.46
N ALA A 57 4.32 -5.18 -1.22
CA ALA A 57 5.32 -6.14 -1.66
C ALA A 57 6.08 -6.78 -0.50
N LEU A 58 6.49 -5.99 0.50
CA LEU A 58 7.12 -6.52 1.71
C LEU A 58 6.20 -7.51 2.45
N PHE A 59 4.92 -7.17 2.59
CA PHE A 59 3.92 -8.05 3.19
C PHE A 59 3.76 -9.36 2.39
N TYR A 60 3.57 -9.25 1.08
CA TYR A 60 3.37 -10.38 0.16
C TYR A 60 4.56 -11.34 0.19
N ASN A 61 5.78 -10.80 0.18
CA ASN A 61 7.01 -11.59 0.25
C ASN A 61 7.20 -12.25 1.60
N LYS A 62 6.93 -11.51 2.70
CA LYS A 62 7.00 -12.06 4.05
C LYS A 62 6.01 -13.19 4.28
N LYS A 63 4.77 -13.08 3.79
CA LYS A 63 3.73 -14.12 3.87
C LYS A 63 4.15 -15.42 3.17
N ARG A 64 4.95 -15.31 2.09
CA ARG A 64 5.48 -16.44 1.31
C ARG A 64 6.88 -16.89 1.74
N ASN A 65 7.38 -16.40 2.88
CA ASN A 65 8.75 -16.64 3.37
C ASN A 65 9.86 -16.27 2.35
N ASN A 66 9.58 -15.35 1.43
CA ASN A 66 10.55 -14.87 0.46
C ASN A 66 11.43 -13.78 1.09
N ARG A 67 12.75 -13.97 1.01
CA ARG A 67 13.76 -13.02 1.54
C ARG A 67 13.96 -11.81 0.63
N LYS A 68 13.61 -11.90 -0.66
CA LYS A 68 13.73 -10.79 -1.62
C LYS A 68 12.62 -9.77 -1.38
N LYS A 69 12.98 -8.60 -0.83
CA LYS A 69 12.04 -7.54 -0.41
C LYS A 69 11.15 -7.01 -1.55
N HIS A 70 11.70 -6.87 -2.75
CA HIS A 70 11.00 -6.36 -3.93
C HIS A 70 10.78 -7.41 -5.03
N GLY A 71 11.01 -8.69 -4.74
CA GLY A 71 11.03 -9.75 -5.76
C GLY A 71 9.72 -9.91 -6.53
N ASN A 72 8.59 -9.74 -5.85
CA ASN A 72 7.25 -9.88 -6.42
C ASN A 72 6.51 -8.53 -6.58
N LEU A 73 7.25 -7.42 -6.74
CA LEU A 73 6.64 -6.08 -6.85
C LEU A 73 5.67 -5.98 -8.04
N LYS A 74 6.02 -6.60 -9.18
CA LYS A 74 5.17 -6.62 -10.39
C LYS A 74 3.87 -7.37 -10.15
N ASP A 75 3.94 -8.53 -9.48
CA ASP A 75 2.77 -9.37 -9.21
C ASP A 75 1.82 -8.66 -8.25
N VAL A 76 2.38 -8.10 -7.17
CA VAL A 76 1.60 -7.30 -6.22
C VAL A 76 0.95 -6.11 -6.91
N SER A 77 1.68 -5.40 -7.78
CA SER A 77 1.10 -4.27 -8.52
C SER A 77 -0.10 -4.67 -9.35
N LYS A 78 -0.06 -5.83 -10.02
CA LYS A 78 -1.18 -6.36 -10.81
C LYS A 78 -2.35 -6.76 -9.92
N GLU A 79 -2.07 -7.49 -8.84
CA GLU A 79 -3.08 -8.01 -7.92
C GLU A 79 -3.85 -6.88 -7.22
N VAL A 80 -3.17 -5.77 -6.91
CA VAL A 80 -3.78 -4.65 -6.20
C VAL A 80 -4.31 -3.55 -7.13
N GLU A 81 -4.07 -3.62 -8.44
CA GLU A 81 -4.35 -2.55 -9.40
C GLU A 81 -5.81 -2.08 -9.37
N HIS A 82 -6.75 -3.02 -9.30
CA HIS A 82 -8.19 -2.74 -9.36
C HIS A 82 -8.82 -2.47 -7.99
N ILE A 83 -8.10 -2.75 -6.91
CA ILE A 83 -8.62 -2.63 -5.54
C ILE A 83 -7.97 -1.49 -4.75
N LEU A 84 -6.74 -1.09 -5.07
CA LEU A 84 -6.01 -0.05 -4.33
C LEU A 84 -6.46 1.34 -4.77
N VAL A 85 -6.77 2.20 -3.79
CA VAL A 85 -7.07 3.61 -4.06
C VAL A 85 -5.79 4.33 -4.50
N LYS A 86 -5.76 4.80 -5.76
CA LYS A 86 -4.68 5.68 -6.26
C LYS A 86 -4.86 7.09 -5.72
N LEU A 87 -3.81 7.59 -5.06
CA LEU A 87 -3.80 8.89 -4.43
C LEU A 87 -3.58 10.02 -5.43
N ALA A 88 -2.64 9.85 -6.37
CA ALA A 88 -2.18 10.93 -7.25
C ALA A 88 -2.85 10.97 -8.63
N ARG A 89 -4.07 10.43 -8.76
CA ARG A 89 -4.81 10.42 -10.03
C ARG A 89 -5.31 11.82 -10.38
#